data_AF-A0A1S3R5E3-F1
#
_entry.id   AF-A0A1S3R5E3-F1
#
_cell.length_a   1.000
_cell.length_b   1.000
_cell.length_c   1.000
_cell.angle_alpha   90.00
_cell.angle_beta   90.00
_cell.angle_gamma   90.00
#
_symmetry.space_group_name_H-M   'P 1'
#
loop_
_entity.id
_entity.type
_entity.pdbx_description
1 polymer ?
#
loop_
_entity_poly.entity_id
_entity_poly.type
_entity_poly.pdbx_seq_one_letter_code
_entity_poly.pdbx_strand_id
1 'polypeptide(L)'
;MSFENQQVVGGVLVGTGLWVAIFFTMRTSLKWLLSWHGWMYARHGTVPWRTRIWLVLVKIFSGRRNPQLYSFQTSLPQLPLPSVKDTINRYLESARPLMDDEQYLRMEGLAKDFEKGLGPKLQWYLKLKSWWATNYVSDWWEEYIYLRGRGPIMVNSNYYAMVRVRTSIIYNQA
;
A
#
# COMPACT_ATOMS: atom_id res chain seq x y z
N MET A 1 46.86 7.53 21.77
CA MET A 1 45.50 7.06 22.11
C MET A 1 45.68 5.88 23.06
N SER A 2 45.15 5.93 24.29
CA SER A 2 45.38 4.84 25.28
C SER A 2 44.66 3.56 24.86
N PHE A 3 45.17 2.40 25.30
CA PHE A 3 44.58 1.09 25.03
C PHE A 3 43.12 1.01 25.50
N GLU A 4 42.81 1.62 26.64
CA GLU A 4 41.44 1.76 27.16
C GLU A 4 40.53 2.54 26.20
N ASN A 5 41.02 3.64 25.63
CA ASN A 5 40.24 4.41 24.65
C ASN A 5 39.95 3.59 23.39
N GLN A 6 40.89 2.73 22.94
CA GLN A 6 40.67 1.85 21.81
C GLN A 6 39.64 0.75 22.10
N GLN A 7 39.66 0.17 23.30
CA GLN A 7 38.68 -0.83 23.72
C GLN A 7 37.26 -0.25 23.83
N VAL A 8 37.13 0.95 24.42
CA VAL A 8 35.85 1.65 24.52
C VAL A 8 35.28 1.98 23.14
N VAL A 9 36.10 2.54 22.25
CA VAL A 9 35.69 2.85 20.88
C VAL A 9 35.30 1.59 20.11
N GLY A 10 36.06 0.50 20.26
CA GLY A 10 35.73 -0.79 19.65
C GLY A 10 34.39 -1.35 20.13
N GLY A 11 34.11 -1.29 21.44
CA GLY A 11 32.84 -1.72 22.01
C GLY A 11 31.65 -0.91 21.50
N VAL A 12 31.78 0.42 21.40
CA VAL A 12 30.71 1.29 20.88
C VAL A 12 30.43 1.02 19.41
N LEU A 13 31.47 0.82 18.58
CA LEU A 13 31.31 0.52 17.16
C LEU A 13 30.61 -0.82 16.93
N VAL A 14 31.02 -1.87 17.64
CA VAL A 14 30.40 -3.19 17.55
C VAL A 14 28.96 -3.15 18.05
N GLY A 15 28.71 -2.52 19.20
CA GLY A 15 27.36 -2.38 19.76
C GLY A 15 26.40 -1.64 18.82
N THR A 16 26.86 -0.52 18.25
CA THR A 16 26.07 0.27 17.30
C THR A 16 25.82 -0.51 16.01
N GLY A 17 26.83 -1.21 15.49
CA GLY A 17 26.69 -2.07 14.30
C GLY A 17 25.67 -3.19 14.50
N LEU A 18 25.73 -3.89 15.63
CA LEU A 18 24.76 -4.93 15.98
C LEU A 18 23.34 -4.37 16.12
N TRP A 19 23.19 -3.22 16.78
CA TRP A 19 21.89 -2.56 16.94
C TRP A 19 21.28 -2.16 15.59
N VAL A 20 22.08 -1.56 14.69
CA VAL A 20 21.65 -1.22 13.32
C VAL A 20 21.25 -2.48 12.56
N ALA A 21 22.05 -3.55 12.61
CA ALA A 21 21.74 -4.81 11.94
C ALA A 21 20.42 -5.44 12.42
N ILE A 22 20.18 -5.45 13.75
CA ILE A 22 18.93 -5.94 14.34
C ILE A 22 17.75 -5.09 13.86
N PHE A 23 17.88 -3.76 13.90
CA PHE A 23 16.84 -2.84 13.45
C PHE A 23 16.47 -3.04 11.97
N PHE A 24 17.47 -3.10 11.08
CA PHE A 24 17.25 -3.35 9.65
C PHE A 24 16.63 -4.72 9.39
N THR A 25 17.08 -5.76 10.10
CA THR A 25 16.54 -7.11 9.98
C THR A 25 15.07 -7.14 10.39
N MET A 26 14.75 -6.63 11.58
CA MET A 26 13.38 -6.58 12.10
C MET A 26 12.45 -5.79 11.16
N ARG A 27 12.90 -4.63 10.68
CA ARG A 27 12.16 -3.80 9.72
C ARG A 27 11.89 -4.54 8.42
N THR A 28 12.90 -5.20 7.88
CA THR A 28 12.79 -5.93 6.61
C THR A 28 11.84 -7.12 6.78
N SER A 29 11.99 -7.92 7.83
CA SER A 29 11.09 -9.03 8.16
C SER A 29 9.64 -8.59 8.27
N LEU A 30 9.37 -7.48 8.96
CA LEU A 30 8.02 -6.90 9.03
C LEU A 30 7.50 -6.49 7.66
N LYS A 31 8.32 -5.85 6.82
CA LYS A 31 7.93 -5.46 5.46
C LYS A 31 7.55 -6.67 4.61
N TRP A 32 8.32 -7.75 4.68
CA TRP A 32 8.01 -9.00 3.99
C TRP A 32 6.71 -9.63 4.49
N LEU A 33 6.52 -9.69 5.81
CA LEU A 33 5.29 -10.22 6.41
C LEU A 33 4.06 -9.39 6.00
N LEU A 34 4.14 -8.07 6.10
CA LEU A 34 3.04 -7.16 5.77
C LEU A 34 2.76 -7.08 4.26
N SER A 35 3.73 -7.45 3.42
CA SER A 35 3.52 -7.58 1.98
C SER A 35 2.67 -8.79 1.59
N TRP A 36 2.48 -9.77 2.48
CA TRP A 36 1.64 -10.92 2.17
C TRP A 36 0.17 -10.64 2.50
N HIS A 37 -0.68 -10.67 1.47
CA HIS A 37 -2.12 -10.38 1.56
C HIS A 37 -2.99 -11.61 1.23
N GLY A 38 -2.45 -12.82 1.29
CA GLY A 38 -3.22 -14.05 1.02
C GLY A 38 -4.39 -14.27 1.98
N TRP A 39 -4.32 -13.70 3.19
CA TRP A 39 -5.41 -13.74 4.16
C TRP A 39 -6.67 -12.98 3.70
N MET A 40 -6.53 -11.95 2.85
CA MET A 40 -7.67 -11.14 2.38
C MET A 40 -8.62 -11.92 1.47
N TYR A 41 -8.10 -12.93 0.76
CA TYR A 41 -8.86 -13.76 -0.15
C TYR A 41 -9.42 -15.01 0.52
N ALA A 42 -9.17 -15.19 1.82
CA ALA A 42 -9.75 -16.31 2.57
C ALA A 42 -11.26 -16.10 2.73
N ARG A 43 -12.02 -17.19 2.60
CA ARG A 43 -13.47 -17.16 2.81
C ARG A 43 -13.78 -16.69 4.24
N HIS A 44 -14.72 -15.76 4.37
CA HIS A 44 -15.19 -15.33 5.69
C HIS A 44 -15.62 -16.51 6.57
N GLY A 45 -15.13 -16.54 7.81
CA GLY A 45 -15.42 -17.58 8.79
C GLY A 45 -14.41 -18.74 8.84
N THR A 46 -13.50 -18.87 7.88
CA THR A 46 -12.42 -19.88 7.93
C THR A 46 -11.05 -19.21 7.93
N VAL A 47 -10.15 -19.67 8.82
CA VAL A 47 -8.77 -19.17 8.90
C VAL A 47 -7.82 -20.29 8.50
N PRO A 48 -7.29 -20.27 7.27
CA PRO A 48 -6.29 -21.24 6.82
C PRO A 48 -5.08 -21.28 7.76
N TRP A 49 -4.45 -22.44 7.89
CA TRP A 49 -3.27 -22.62 8.75
C TRP A 49 -2.12 -21.67 8.36
N ARG A 50 -1.95 -21.35 7.06
CA ARG A 50 -0.98 -20.37 6.56
C ARG A 50 -1.21 -18.99 7.18
N THR A 51 -2.47 -18.56 7.25
CA THR A 51 -2.86 -17.29 7.89
C THR A 51 -2.59 -17.31 9.39
N ARG A 52 -2.80 -18.45 10.06
CA ARG A 52 -2.47 -18.60 11.49
C ARG A 52 -0.97 -18.46 11.74
N ILE A 53 -0.14 -19.12 10.94
CA ILE A 53 1.32 -19.00 11.03
C ILE A 53 1.75 -17.55 10.78
N TRP A 54 1.21 -16.93 9.72
CA TRP A 54 1.49 -15.54 9.41
C TRP A 54 1.14 -14.60 10.58
N LEU A 55 -0.04 -14.76 11.21
CA LEU A 55 -0.44 -13.97 12.38
C LEU A 55 0.53 -14.14 13.56
N VAL A 56 0.98 -15.38 13.82
CA VAL A 56 1.95 -15.67 14.87
C VAL A 56 3.29 -14.97 14.57
N LEU A 57 3.77 -15.04 13.33
CA LEU A 57 4.99 -14.36 12.90
C LEU A 57 4.85 -12.84 13.03
N VAL A 58 3.78 -12.25 12.52
CA VAL A 58 3.52 -10.80 12.66
C VAL A 58 3.55 -10.40 14.13
N LYS A 59 2.92 -11.17 15.03
CA LYS A 59 2.89 -10.88 16.47
C LYS A 59 4.27 -10.96 17.14
N ILE A 60 5.13 -11.89 16.72
CA ILE A 60 6.50 -12.01 17.21
C ILE A 60 7.33 -10.79 16.76
N PHE A 61 7.26 -10.46 15.48
CA PHE A 61 8.05 -9.38 14.89
C PHE A 61 7.50 -7.98 15.19
N SER A 62 6.21 -7.83 15.55
CA SER A 62 5.62 -6.57 15.99
C SER A 62 6.00 -6.19 17.43
N GLY A 63 6.54 -7.15 18.18
CA GLY A 63 6.87 -6.99 19.60
C GLY A 63 5.66 -7.12 20.53
N ARG A 64 5.95 -7.09 21.84
CA ARG A 64 4.99 -7.38 22.93
C ARG A 64 4.26 -6.13 23.44
N ARG A 65 4.67 -4.93 23.00
CA ARG A 65 4.05 -3.65 23.37
C ARG A 65 2.92 -3.30 22.41
N ASN A 66 1.92 -2.59 22.92
CA ASN A 66 0.86 -2.05 22.08
C ASN A 66 1.48 -1.10 21.04
N PRO A 67 1.28 -1.35 19.74
CA PRO A 67 1.84 -0.49 18.71
C PRO A 67 1.21 0.90 18.78
N GLN A 68 2.03 1.93 18.65
CA GLN A 68 1.54 3.29 18.46
C GLN A 68 1.01 3.45 17.03
N LEU A 69 0.12 4.42 16.82
CA LEU A 69 -0.58 4.62 15.54
C LEU A 69 0.33 4.60 14.30
N TYR A 70 1.55 5.14 14.41
CA TYR A 70 2.49 5.26 13.29
C TYR A 70 3.72 4.35 13.37
N SER A 71 3.78 3.43 14.34
CA SER A 71 5.01 2.65 14.61
C SER A 71 5.44 1.73 13.46
N PHE A 72 4.54 1.37 12.56
CA PHE A 72 4.82 0.49 11.41
C PHE A 72 4.82 1.18 10.06
N GLN A 73 4.63 2.51 10.00
CA GLN A 73 4.55 3.22 8.72
C GLN A 73 5.79 2.99 7.84
N THR A 74 6.97 3.00 8.45
CA THR A 74 8.25 2.76 7.77
C THR A 74 8.46 1.32 7.34
N SER A 75 7.63 0.39 7.83
CA SER A 75 7.69 -1.05 7.56
C SER A 75 6.63 -1.49 6.57
N LEU A 76 5.75 -0.59 6.09
CA LEU A 76 4.77 -0.94 5.06
C LEU A 76 5.46 -1.17 3.70
N PRO A 77 4.96 -2.12 2.90
CA PRO A 77 5.39 -2.27 1.51
C PRO A 77 4.99 -1.02 0.70
N GLN A 78 5.80 -0.69 -0.30
CA GLN A 78 5.40 0.30 -1.30
C GLN A 78 4.29 -0.27 -2.17
N LEU A 79 3.46 0.62 -2.73
CA LEU A 79 2.40 0.23 -3.65
C LEU A 79 3.03 -0.45 -4.89
N PRO A 80 2.65 -1.71 -5.21
CA PRO A 80 3.20 -2.40 -6.36
C PRO A 80 2.74 -1.74 -7.67
N LEU A 81 3.60 -1.80 -8.67
CA LEU A 81 3.31 -1.32 -10.01
C LEU A 81 3.01 -2.51 -10.94
N PRO A 82 1.75 -2.75 -11.34
CA PRO A 82 1.38 -3.86 -12.22
C PRO A 82 2.02 -3.73 -13.60
N SER A 83 2.18 -4.84 -14.32
CA SER A 83 2.68 -4.81 -15.69
C SER A 83 1.65 -4.20 -16.65
N VAL A 84 2.10 -3.56 -17.73
CA VAL A 84 1.21 -2.99 -18.75
C VAL A 84 0.29 -4.08 -19.31
N LYS A 85 0.85 -5.26 -19.60
CA LYS A 85 0.09 -6.41 -20.11
C LYS A 85 -1.03 -6.84 -19.17
N ASP A 86 -0.73 -7.02 -17.88
CA ASP A 86 -1.75 -7.43 -16.90
C ASP A 86 -2.84 -6.36 -16.75
N THR A 87 -2.44 -5.08 -16.77
CA THR A 87 -3.39 -3.96 -16.72
C THR A 87 -4.29 -3.94 -17.95
N ILE A 88 -3.74 -4.14 -19.16
CA ILE A 88 -4.50 -4.15 -20.41
C ILE A 88 -5.46 -5.35 -20.47
N ASN A 89 -5.01 -6.53 -20.07
CA ASN A 89 -5.89 -7.71 -20.01
C ASN A 89 -7.09 -7.48 -19.09
N ARG A 90 -6.85 -6.98 -17.87
CA ARG A 90 -7.91 -6.69 -16.90
C ARG A 90 -8.81 -5.54 -17.34
N TYR A 91 -8.27 -4.56 -18.07
CA TYR A 91 -9.03 -3.47 -18.66
C TYR A 91 -10.00 -3.98 -19.73
N LEU A 92 -9.54 -4.83 -20.64
CA LEU A 92 -10.39 -5.39 -21.68
C LEU A 92 -11.47 -6.31 -21.09
N GLU A 93 -11.11 -7.13 -20.09
CA GLU A 93 -12.07 -7.97 -19.36
C GLU A 93 -13.18 -7.13 -18.70
N SER A 94 -12.84 -6.00 -18.07
CA SER A 94 -13.82 -5.12 -17.42
C SER A 94 -14.61 -4.25 -18.41
N ALA A 95 -14.02 -3.91 -19.55
CA ALA A 95 -14.68 -3.13 -20.61
C ALA A 95 -15.66 -3.97 -21.45
N ARG A 96 -15.39 -5.27 -21.61
CA ARG A 96 -16.21 -6.18 -22.44
C ARG A 96 -17.72 -6.11 -22.18
N PRO A 97 -18.23 -6.18 -20.94
CA PRO A 97 -19.67 -6.13 -20.69
C PRO A 97 -20.32 -4.77 -20.95
N LEU A 98 -19.52 -3.72 -21.23
CA LEU A 98 -19.99 -2.35 -21.44
C LEU A 98 -20.06 -1.95 -22.92
N MET A 99 -19.67 -2.85 -23.83
CA MET A 99 -19.48 -2.56 -25.25
C MET A 99 -20.10 -3.64 -26.13
N ASP A 100 -20.59 -3.26 -27.30
CA ASP A 100 -20.90 -4.21 -28.36
C ASP A 100 -19.62 -4.78 -29.00
N ASP A 101 -19.79 -5.73 -29.92
CA ASP A 101 -18.67 -6.44 -30.54
C ASP A 101 -17.77 -5.55 -31.38
N GLU A 102 -18.34 -4.61 -32.13
CA GLU A 102 -17.60 -3.71 -32.99
C GLU A 102 -16.77 -2.72 -32.16
N GLN A 103 -17.38 -2.11 -31.15
CA GLN A 103 -16.73 -1.23 -30.19
C GLN A 103 -15.62 -1.94 -29.44
N TYR A 104 -15.88 -3.17 -28.99
CA TYR A 104 -14.88 -3.97 -28.28
C TYR A 104 -13.70 -4.32 -29.17
N LEU A 105 -13.91 -4.77 -30.42
CA LEU A 105 -12.83 -5.06 -31.36
C LEU A 105 -11.93 -3.85 -31.59
N ARG A 106 -12.56 -2.68 -31.77
CA ARG A 106 -11.83 -1.42 -31.92
C ARG A 106 -11.02 -1.10 -30.66
N MET A 107 -11.60 -1.25 -29.47
CA MET A 107 -10.93 -0.98 -28.21
C MET A 107 -9.77 -1.95 -27.95
N GLU A 108 -9.96 -3.23 -28.26
CA GLU A 108 -8.93 -4.25 -28.17
C GLU A 108 -7.73 -3.91 -29.05
N GLY A 109 -7.97 -3.47 -30.29
CA GLY A 109 -6.91 -3.00 -31.19
C GLY A 109 -6.09 -1.86 -30.57
N LEU A 110 -6.77 -0.80 -30.12
CA LEU A 110 -6.12 0.35 -29.48
C LEU A 110 -5.34 -0.02 -28.21
N ALA A 111 -5.89 -0.90 -27.39
CA ALA A 111 -5.26 -1.35 -26.16
C ALA A 111 -3.99 -2.17 -26.43
N LYS A 112 -4.02 -3.05 -27.44
CA LYS A 112 -2.86 -3.83 -27.88
C LYS A 112 -1.78 -2.96 -28.54
N ASP A 113 -2.18 -1.95 -29.31
CA ASP A 113 -1.26 -0.97 -29.88
C ASP A 113 -0.57 -0.14 -28.79
N PHE A 114 -1.31 0.26 -27.75
CA PHE A 114 -0.74 0.90 -26.58
C PHE A 114 0.23 -0.03 -25.83
N GLU A 115 -0.14 -1.29 -25.59
CA GLU A 115 0.70 -2.29 -24.91
C GLU A 115 2.07 -2.47 -25.61
N LYS A 116 2.07 -2.51 -26.95
CA LYS A 116 3.29 -2.71 -27.76
C LYS A 116 4.03 -1.42 -28.07
N GLY A 117 3.32 -0.29 -28.14
CA GLY A 117 3.85 1.01 -28.54
C GLY A 117 4.23 1.88 -27.35
N LEU A 118 3.33 2.78 -26.96
CA LEU A 118 3.62 3.84 -25.99
C LEU A 118 3.70 3.34 -24.53
N GLY A 119 2.94 2.29 -24.20
CA GLY A 119 2.80 1.75 -22.85
C GLY A 119 4.12 1.45 -22.14
N PRO A 120 5.08 0.71 -22.75
CA PRO A 120 6.36 0.41 -22.13
C PRO A 120 7.18 1.65 -21.77
N LYS A 121 7.14 2.69 -22.61
CA LYS A 121 7.83 3.96 -22.36
C LYS A 121 7.22 4.70 -21.17
N LEU A 122 5.90 4.80 -21.10
CA LEU A 122 5.20 5.43 -19.96
C LEU A 122 5.40 4.63 -18.67
N GLN A 123 5.36 3.30 -18.76
CA GLN A 123 5.63 2.41 -17.63
C GLN A 123 7.04 2.59 -17.09
N TRP A 124 8.03 2.86 -17.95
CA TRP A 124 9.38 3.15 -17.50
C TRP A 124 9.45 4.43 -16.65
N TYR A 125 8.81 5.52 -17.08
CA TYR A 125 8.72 6.73 -16.26
C TYR A 125 7.99 6.48 -14.93
N LEU A 126 6.94 5.65 -14.96
CA LEU A 126 6.19 5.29 -13.75
C LEU A 126 7.03 4.45 -12.77
N LYS A 127 7.86 3.53 -13.28
CA LYS A 127 8.85 2.79 -12.47
C LYS A 127 9.84 3.73 -11.81
N LEU A 128 10.39 4.69 -12.56
CA LEU A 128 11.27 5.71 -11.99
C LEU A 128 10.57 6.47 -10.86
N LYS A 129 9.35 6.98 -11.09
CA LYS A 129 8.57 7.65 -10.04
C LYS A 129 8.37 6.77 -8.81
N SER A 130 8.10 5.49 -9.00
CA SER A 130 7.88 4.55 -7.89
C SER A 130 9.11 4.32 -7.01
N TRP A 131 10.32 4.53 -7.52
CA TRP A 131 11.54 4.42 -6.72
C TRP A 131 11.74 5.61 -5.77
N TRP A 132 11.33 6.80 -6.19
CA TRP A 132 11.50 8.03 -5.41
C TRP A 132 10.31 8.37 -4.52
N ALA A 133 9.12 7.87 -4.85
CA ALA A 133 7.91 8.11 -4.09
C ALA A 133 7.66 7.03 -3.02
N THR A 134 7.12 7.43 -1.86
CA THR A 134 6.58 6.48 -0.88
C THR A 134 5.35 5.77 -1.42
N ASN A 135 4.53 6.49 -2.20
CA ASN A 135 3.42 5.97 -3.00
C ASN A 135 3.39 6.75 -4.33
N TYR A 136 3.48 6.05 -5.46
CA TYR A 136 3.59 6.69 -6.78
C TYR A 136 2.28 7.32 -7.29
N VAL A 137 1.15 7.08 -6.62
CA VAL A 137 -0.19 7.51 -7.05
C VAL A 137 -0.73 8.65 -6.20
N SER A 138 -0.35 8.76 -4.93
CA SER A 138 -1.03 9.63 -3.94
C SER A 138 -1.14 11.09 -4.35
N ASP A 139 -0.05 11.69 -4.84
CA ASP A 139 0.00 13.09 -5.31
C ASP A 139 -0.93 13.34 -6.50
N TRP A 140 -0.90 12.45 -7.49
CA TRP A 140 -1.80 12.55 -8.64
C TRP A 140 -3.24 12.27 -8.26
N TRP A 141 -3.49 11.31 -7.39
CA TRP A 141 -4.85 11.01 -6.93
C TRP A 141 -5.48 12.21 -6.25
N GLU A 142 -4.77 12.83 -5.30
CA GLU A 142 -5.24 14.02 -4.60
C GLU A 142 -5.55 15.17 -5.58
N GLU A 143 -4.57 15.50 -6.44
CA GLU A 143 -4.67 16.59 -7.39
C GLU A 143 -5.81 16.39 -8.41
N TYR A 144 -5.83 15.24 -9.09
CA TYR A 144 -6.72 15.03 -10.24
C TYR A 144 -8.12 14.59 -9.85
N ILE A 145 -8.28 13.86 -8.74
CA ILE A 145 -9.61 13.37 -8.31
C ILE A 145 -10.34 14.42 -7.49
N TYR A 146 -9.62 15.20 -6.66
CA TYR A 146 -10.25 16.12 -5.72
C TYR A 146 -9.97 17.59 -6.05
N LEU A 147 -8.70 17.99 -6.19
CA LEU A 147 -8.35 19.41 -6.21
C LEU A 147 -8.67 20.11 -7.53
N ARG A 148 -8.66 19.39 -8.65
CA ARG A 148 -8.98 19.96 -9.98
C ARG A 148 -10.47 20.05 -10.29
N GLY A 149 -11.30 19.29 -9.59
CA GLY A 149 -12.75 19.32 -9.80
C GLY A 149 -13.33 20.68 -9.42
N ARG A 150 -14.08 21.31 -10.34
CA ARG A 150 -14.75 22.61 -10.08
C ARG A 150 -16.22 22.48 -9.68
N GLY A 151 -16.72 21.25 -9.55
CA GLY A 151 -18.08 21.00 -9.08
C GLY A 151 -18.24 21.29 -7.58
N PRO A 152 -19.46 21.56 -7.09
CA PRO A 152 -19.70 21.77 -5.67
C PRO A 152 -19.39 20.49 -4.87
N ILE A 153 -18.55 20.62 -3.85
CA ILE A 153 -18.06 19.48 -3.06
C ILE A 153 -19.11 18.86 -2.14
N MET A 154 -20.11 19.63 -1.70
CA MET A 154 -21.08 19.19 -0.68
C MET A 154 -21.89 17.97 -1.10
N VAL A 155 -22.21 17.85 -2.40
CA VAL A 155 -23.01 16.74 -2.95
C VAL A 155 -22.12 15.71 -3.63
N ASN A 156 -21.09 16.16 -4.34
CA ASN A 156 -20.34 15.31 -5.28
C ASN A 156 -19.11 14.64 -4.68
N SER A 157 -18.65 15.06 -3.50
CA SER A 157 -17.36 14.60 -2.94
C SER A 157 -17.42 14.33 -1.44
N ASN A 158 -18.13 15.16 -0.68
CA ASN A 158 -18.25 14.96 0.77
C ASN A 158 -19.13 13.75 1.08
N TYR A 159 -18.64 12.87 1.95
CA TYR A 159 -19.42 11.76 2.48
C TYR A 159 -20.00 12.13 3.85
N TYR A 160 -21.19 11.62 4.16
CA TYR A 160 -21.78 11.71 5.50
C TYR A 160 -22.26 10.33 5.94
N ALA A 161 -22.20 10.08 7.25
CA ALA A 161 -22.73 8.87 7.86
C ALA A 161 -23.66 9.25 9.01
N MET A 162 -24.85 8.66 9.03
CA MET A 162 -25.77 8.83 10.15
C MET A 162 -25.38 7.88 11.27
N VAL A 163 -25.08 8.43 12.45
CA VAL A 163 -24.83 7.62 13.64
C VAL A 163 -26.17 7.27 14.28
N ARG A 164 -26.32 6.01 14.70
CA ARG A 164 -27.50 5.59 15.46
C ARG A 164 -27.56 6.38 16.78
N VAL A 165 -28.56 7.24 16.91
CA VAL A 165 -28.85 7.94 18.16
C VAL A 165 -29.38 6.94 19.17
N ARG A 166 -28.64 6.71 20.26
CA ARG A 166 -29.17 6.04 21.45
C ARG A 166 -29.95 7.08 22.25
N THR A 167 -31.21 6.78 22.56
CA THR A 167 -32.20 7.68 23.17
C THR A 167 -31.80 8.26 24.54
N SER A 168 -30.69 7.81 25.14
CA SER A 168 -30.19 8.27 26.43
C SER A 168 -29.34 9.56 26.37
N ILE A 169 -29.04 10.12 25.19
CA ILE A 169 -28.18 11.31 25.02
C ILE A 169 -28.99 12.57 24.61
N ILE A 170 -30.32 12.50 24.54
CA ILE A 170 -31.17 13.55 23.96
C ILE A 170 -31.62 14.62 24.99
N TYR A 171 -30.77 15.02 25.94
CA TYR A 171 -31.16 16.05 26.92
C TYR A 171 -30.17 17.20 27.09
N ASN A 172 -29.23 17.43 26.17
CA ASN A 172 -28.35 18.60 26.32
C ASN A 172 -27.78 19.15 25.01
N GLN A 173 -28.66 19.55 24.09
CA GLN A 173 -28.33 20.53 23.06
C GLN A 173 -29.51 21.52 22.94
N ALA A 174 -29.59 22.42 23.90
CA ALA A 174 -30.31 23.70 23.82
C ALA A 174 -29.36 24.79 24.32
#